data_AF-A0A3T1B6T1-F1
#
_entry.id   AF-A0A3T1B6T1-F1
#
_cell.length_a   1.000
_cell.length_b   1.000
_cell.length_c   1.000
_cell.angle_alpha   90.00
_cell.angle_beta   90.00
_cell.angle_gamma   90.00
#
_symmetry.space_group_name_H-M   'P 1'
#
loop_
_entity.id
_entity.type
_entity.pdbx_description
1 polymer ?
#
loop_
_entity_poly.entity_id
_entity_poly.type
_entity_poly.pdbx_seq_one_letter_code
_entity_poly.pdbx_strand_id
1 'polypeptide(L)'
;MVQLARNLVLLRLTAPRSSALDDPLTLRELSEMTGIPRSTLGNAESGRVLPRVRVVYKFAEQCGVPTVEIAKWIDARNRVAAAARHRRRLQYPSVAEVAERLATPADGSPKGKALAVLSARSVLVADGRLGPALDAVPPALCAGYLAEMDTVAAVECLHAMSTSHAALCLEEMETGAAAALLQCEDPAMAAEHLPLMQAHKARLIMSEVPFSAAAKPLIMMPRHDAEALVSKMPIPWTSALLANAAVPVSLAADLFFTLELGRSLQLIATLPMPRLTGLLAAMDPDPAAGFLGRLDLRQIQAVMAEMAPARAAKIFAHLPEKQAAQILAAASGEGGAALLAETPSNTTAELLAELGRDHRDAILAALPPRERKLVDGHIVPALIGQPSSA
;
A
#
# COMPACT_ATOMS: atom_id res chain seq x y z
N MET A 1 10.61 -19.96 -8.79
CA MET A 1 10.09 -20.58 -7.55
C MET A 1 11.24 -21.03 -6.66
N VAL A 2 12.16 -21.85 -7.18
CA VAL A 2 13.38 -22.31 -6.48
C VAL A 2 14.16 -21.16 -5.82
N GLN A 3 14.39 -20.04 -6.51
CA GLN A 3 15.13 -18.91 -5.94
C GLN A 3 14.44 -18.29 -4.71
N LEU A 4 13.13 -18.03 -4.78
CA LEU A 4 12.36 -17.51 -3.65
C LEU A 4 12.42 -18.48 -2.47
N ALA A 5 12.24 -19.76 -2.74
CA ALA A 5 12.27 -20.81 -1.74
C ALA A 5 13.65 -20.88 -1.04
N ARG A 6 14.74 -20.85 -1.81
CA ARG A 6 16.11 -20.76 -1.30
C ARG A 6 16.33 -19.51 -0.44
N ASN A 7 15.81 -18.36 -0.88
CA ASN A 7 15.91 -17.12 -0.11
C ASN A 7 15.14 -17.21 1.21
N LEU A 8 13.95 -17.83 1.24
CA LEU A 8 13.19 -18.04 2.48
C LEU A 8 13.94 -18.97 3.45
N VAL A 9 14.54 -20.05 2.94
CA VAL A 9 15.40 -20.94 3.73
C VAL A 9 16.58 -20.17 4.33
N LEU A 10 17.30 -19.40 3.50
CA LEU A 10 18.43 -18.60 3.97
C LEU A 10 17.97 -17.61 5.04
N LEU A 11 16.86 -16.92 4.81
CA LEU A 11 16.32 -15.94 5.74
C LEU A 11 16.03 -16.55 7.11
N ARG A 12 15.41 -17.74 7.16
CA ARG A 12 15.19 -18.45 8.43
C ARG A 12 16.49 -18.85 9.11
N LEU A 13 17.46 -19.36 8.35
CA LEU A 13 18.75 -19.80 8.90
C LEU A 13 19.59 -18.62 9.41
N THR A 14 19.41 -17.43 8.86
CA THR A 14 20.12 -16.20 9.26
C THR A 14 19.29 -15.27 10.15
N ALA A 15 18.10 -15.68 10.59
CA ALA A 15 17.27 -14.87 11.46
C ALA A 15 18.04 -14.47 12.75
N PRO A 16 17.87 -13.23 13.25
CA PRO A 16 18.53 -12.78 14.48
C PRO A 16 18.32 -13.73 15.65
N ARG A 17 19.36 -13.97 16.44
CA ARG A 17 19.36 -14.90 17.57
C ARG A 17 19.79 -14.18 18.84
N SER A 18 19.34 -14.70 19.99
CA SER A 18 19.74 -14.19 21.31
C SER A 18 21.22 -14.48 21.60
N SER A 19 21.72 -15.62 21.15
CA SER A 19 23.13 -16.02 21.24
C SER A 19 23.66 -16.55 19.91
N ALA A 20 24.95 -16.33 19.65
CA ALA A 20 25.64 -16.89 18.49
C ALA A 20 25.76 -18.43 18.53
N LEU A 21 25.59 -19.03 19.72
CA LEU A 21 25.61 -20.48 19.93
C LEU A 21 24.24 -21.14 19.74
N ASP A 22 23.16 -20.36 19.61
CA ASP A 22 21.81 -20.92 19.46
C ASP A 22 21.66 -21.58 18.09
N ASP A 23 20.96 -22.71 18.05
CA ASP A 23 20.60 -23.39 16.81
C ASP A 23 19.77 -22.46 15.88
N PRO A 24 19.88 -22.61 14.55
CA PRO A 24 19.08 -21.83 13.63
C PRO A 24 17.58 -22.12 13.81
N LEU A 25 16.77 -21.06 13.69
CA LEU A 25 15.31 -21.11 13.88
C LEU A 25 14.70 -22.28 13.09
N THR A 26 14.05 -23.21 13.77
CA THR A 26 13.43 -24.37 13.15
C THR A 26 12.07 -24.01 12.54
N LEU A 27 11.59 -24.83 11.59
CA LEU A 27 10.24 -24.67 11.04
C LEU A 27 9.14 -24.87 12.08
N ARG A 28 9.43 -25.56 13.19
CA ARG A 28 8.46 -25.75 14.29
C ARG A 28 8.32 -24.45 15.08
N GLU A 29 9.43 -23.86 15.50
CA GLU A 29 9.43 -22.59 16.23
C GLU A 29 8.82 -21.47 15.38
N LEU A 30 9.21 -21.37 14.11
CA LEU A 30 8.62 -20.38 13.21
C LEU A 30 7.10 -20.59 13.01
N SER A 31 6.63 -21.85 13.02
CA SER A 31 5.21 -22.18 12.96
C SER A 31 4.46 -21.66 14.20
N GLU A 32 5.04 -21.87 15.38
CA GLU A 32 4.51 -21.41 16.66
C GLU A 32 4.48 -19.87 16.73
N MET A 33 5.55 -19.19 16.27
CA MET A 33 5.63 -17.72 16.24
C MET A 33 4.66 -17.08 15.25
N THR A 34 4.50 -17.66 14.05
CA THR A 34 3.67 -17.06 12.99
C THR A 34 2.19 -17.47 13.06
N GLY A 35 1.88 -18.59 13.72
CA GLY A 35 0.59 -19.28 13.65
C GLY A 35 0.32 -19.96 12.30
N ILE A 36 1.34 -20.12 11.44
CA ILE A 36 1.21 -20.78 10.13
C ILE A 36 1.59 -22.25 10.28
N PRO A 37 0.80 -23.22 9.79
CA PRO A 37 1.13 -24.63 9.92
C PRO A 37 2.50 -24.99 9.35
N ARG A 38 3.27 -25.82 10.06
CA ARG A 38 4.61 -26.27 9.65
C ARG A 38 4.65 -26.83 8.22
N SER A 39 3.62 -27.55 7.80
CA SER A 39 3.50 -28.07 6.42
C SER A 39 3.42 -26.96 5.37
N THR A 40 2.75 -25.84 5.69
CA THR A 40 2.66 -24.68 4.80
C THR A 40 4.01 -23.96 4.67
N LEU A 41 4.73 -23.81 5.78
CA LEU A 41 6.08 -23.23 5.78
C LEU A 41 7.07 -24.14 5.03
N GLY A 42 7.02 -25.45 5.28
CA GLY A 42 7.83 -26.42 4.55
C GLY A 42 7.54 -26.42 3.03
N ASN A 43 6.26 -26.29 2.64
CA ASN A 43 5.89 -26.15 1.24
C ASN A 43 6.45 -24.86 0.61
N ALA A 44 6.45 -23.75 1.34
CA ALA A 44 7.05 -22.49 0.90
C ALA A 44 8.57 -22.61 0.68
N GLU A 45 9.28 -23.22 1.62
CA GLU A 45 10.73 -23.47 1.54
C GLU A 45 11.12 -24.53 0.50
N SER A 46 10.23 -25.46 0.18
CA SER A 46 10.49 -26.49 -0.84
C SER A 46 10.49 -25.93 -2.27
N GLY A 47 9.84 -24.77 -2.49
CA GLY A 47 9.63 -24.22 -3.83
C GLY A 47 8.73 -25.08 -4.72
N ARG A 48 8.02 -26.08 -4.17
CA ARG A 48 7.00 -26.87 -4.88
C ARG A 48 5.68 -26.12 -4.98
N VAL A 49 5.35 -25.34 -3.96
CA VAL A 49 4.13 -24.54 -3.89
C VAL A 49 4.52 -23.09 -3.73
N LEU A 50 3.91 -22.22 -4.53
CA LEU A 50 4.09 -20.77 -4.39
C LEU A 50 3.39 -20.31 -3.10
N PRO A 51 4.10 -19.77 -2.10
CA PRO A 51 3.45 -19.29 -0.88
C PRO A 51 2.49 -18.12 -1.19
N ARG A 52 1.44 -18.00 -0.38
CA ARG A 52 0.57 -16.81 -0.36
C ARG A 52 1.33 -15.61 0.18
N VAL A 53 0.92 -14.39 -0.19
CA VAL A 53 1.54 -13.13 0.27
C VAL A 53 1.61 -13.05 1.80
N ARG A 54 0.50 -13.39 2.49
CA ARG A 54 0.45 -13.45 3.97
C ARG A 54 1.50 -14.37 4.59
N VAL A 55 1.82 -15.48 3.92
CA VAL A 55 2.84 -16.43 4.40
C VAL A 55 4.22 -15.77 4.29
N VAL A 56 4.54 -15.17 3.14
CA VAL A 56 5.82 -14.47 2.94
C VAL A 56 5.99 -13.30 3.91
N TYR A 57 4.95 -12.50 4.11
CA TYR A 57 4.96 -11.37 5.05
C TYR A 57 5.31 -11.84 6.47
N LYS A 58 4.51 -12.76 7.04
CA LYS A 58 4.71 -13.24 8.41
C LYS A 58 6.04 -13.97 8.58
N PHE A 59 6.45 -14.72 7.55
CA PHE A 59 7.74 -15.39 7.55
C PHE A 59 8.88 -14.37 7.66
N ALA A 60 8.87 -13.33 6.81
CA ALA A 60 9.93 -12.32 6.80
C ALA A 60 9.95 -11.50 8.10
N GLU A 61 8.78 -11.08 8.57
CA GLU A 61 8.61 -10.34 9.83
C GLU A 61 9.21 -11.10 11.02
N GLN A 62 8.87 -12.39 11.18
CA GLN A 62 9.38 -13.20 12.30
C GLN A 62 10.86 -13.61 12.14
N CYS A 63 11.43 -13.49 10.94
CA CYS A 63 12.87 -13.63 10.73
C CYS A 63 13.63 -12.30 10.93
N GLY A 64 12.99 -11.26 11.46
CA GLY A 64 13.62 -9.98 11.78
C GLY A 64 13.86 -9.08 10.56
N VAL A 65 13.18 -9.31 9.43
CA VAL A 65 13.25 -8.38 8.30
C VAL A 65 12.54 -7.08 8.66
N PRO A 66 13.19 -5.91 8.53
CA PRO A 66 12.54 -4.63 8.78
C PRO A 66 11.30 -4.46 7.89
N THR A 67 10.24 -3.85 8.41
CA THR A 67 8.94 -3.70 7.69
C THR A 67 9.10 -3.09 6.30
N VAL A 68 10.01 -2.14 6.13
CA VAL A 68 10.32 -1.48 4.84
C VAL A 68 10.92 -2.44 3.80
N GLU A 69 11.58 -3.50 4.24
CA GLU A 69 12.18 -4.51 3.35
C GLU A 69 11.25 -5.68 3.04
N ILE A 70 10.20 -5.90 3.84
CA ILE A 70 9.20 -6.94 3.60
C ILE A 70 8.53 -6.74 2.23
N ALA A 71 8.33 -5.50 1.79
CA ALA A 71 7.83 -5.18 0.45
C ALA A 71 8.67 -5.87 -0.66
N LYS A 72 10.00 -5.85 -0.55
CA LYS A 72 10.91 -6.49 -1.53
C LYS A 72 10.69 -8.01 -1.60
N TRP A 73 10.35 -8.65 -0.49
CA TRP A 73 10.03 -10.08 -0.43
C TRP A 73 8.69 -10.41 -1.09
N ILE A 74 7.69 -9.56 -0.88
CA ILE A 74 6.39 -9.66 -1.55
C ILE A 74 6.57 -9.51 -3.07
N ASP A 75 7.34 -8.52 -3.51
CA ASP A 75 7.67 -8.31 -4.92
C ASP A 75 8.40 -9.52 -5.53
N ALA A 76 9.38 -10.08 -4.81
CA ALA A 76 10.07 -11.28 -5.24
C ALA A 76 9.11 -12.46 -5.43
N ARG A 77 8.15 -12.64 -4.52
CA ARG A 77 7.10 -13.65 -4.66
C ARG A 77 6.21 -13.36 -5.86
N ASN A 78 5.81 -12.12 -6.08
CA ASN A 78 4.93 -11.75 -7.19
C ASN A 78 5.61 -11.95 -8.56
N ARG A 79 6.91 -11.64 -8.68
CA ARG A 79 7.70 -11.98 -9.87
C ARG A 79 7.70 -13.48 -10.16
N VAL A 80 7.85 -14.32 -9.13
CA VAL A 80 7.76 -15.78 -9.29
C VAL A 80 6.36 -16.22 -9.70
N ALA A 81 5.32 -15.60 -9.15
CA ALA A 81 3.93 -15.88 -9.50
C ALA A 81 3.66 -15.60 -10.99
N ALA A 82 4.06 -14.42 -11.46
CA ALA A 82 3.97 -14.00 -12.86
C ALA A 82 4.71 -14.98 -13.78
N ALA A 83 5.95 -15.35 -13.45
CA ALA A 83 6.74 -16.30 -14.23
C ALA A 83 6.12 -17.72 -14.26
N ALA A 84 5.48 -18.16 -13.18
CA ALA A 84 4.79 -19.45 -13.13
C ALA A 84 3.51 -19.44 -13.98
N ARG A 85 2.74 -18.34 -13.94
CA ARG A 85 1.58 -18.12 -14.81
C ARG A 85 2.00 -18.12 -16.29
N HIS A 86 3.06 -17.38 -16.63
CA HIS A 86 3.61 -17.37 -17.99
C HIS A 86 4.01 -18.77 -18.47
N ARG A 87 4.66 -19.58 -17.62
CA ARG A 87 4.99 -20.98 -17.97
C ARG A 87 3.76 -21.87 -18.17
N ARG A 88 2.71 -21.69 -17.37
CA ARG A 88 1.45 -22.41 -17.60
C ARG A 88 0.84 -22.00 -18.93
N ARG A 89 0.88 -20.72 -19.29
CA ARG A 89 0.43 -20.23 -20.62
C ARG A 89 1.13 -20.94 -21.77
N LEU A 90 2.44 -21.19 -21.66
CA LEU A 90 3.20 -21.96 -22.66
C LEU A 90 2.81 -23.45 -22.76
N GLN A 91 2.13 -24.01 -21.74
CA GLN A 91 1.64 -25.39 -21.77
C GLN A 91 0.27 -25.53 -22.42
N TYR A 92 -0.45 -24.42 -22.61
CA TYR A 92 -1.65 -24.43 -23.42
C TYR A 92 -1.26 -24.39 -24.90
N PRO A 93 -2.02 -25.07 -25.78
CA PRO A 93 -1.80 -24.97 -27.22
C PRO A 93 -1.78 -23.50 -27.62
N SER A 94 -0.83 -23.13 -28.49
CA SER A 94 -0.68 -21.74 -28.92
C SER A 94 -1.98 -21.24 -29.55
N VAL A 95 -2.23 -19.94 -29.51
CA VAL A 95 -3.39 -19.33 -30.19
C VAL A 95 -3.46 -19.78 -31.66
N ALA A 96 -2.30 -19.99 -32.30
CA ALA A 96 -2.20 -20.55 -33.65
C ALA A 96 -2.67 -22.02 -33.74
N GLU A 97 -2.32 -22.89 -32.78
CA GLU A 97 -2.78 -24.29 -32.75
C GLU A 97 -4.26 -24.43 -32.38
N VAL A 98 -4.77 -23.58 -31.47
CA VAL A 98 -6.21 -23.52 -31.18
C VAL A 98 -6.95 -22.98 -32.39
N ALA A 99 -6.43 -21.94 -33.05
CA ALA A 99 -6.96 -21.42 -34.31
C ALA A 99 -6.88 -22.45 -35.44
N GLU A 100 -5.83 -23.25 -35.53
CA GLU A 100 -5.65 -24.32 -36.54
C GLU A 100 -6.63 -25.48 -36.30
N ARG A 101 -6.87 -25.85 -35.03
CA ARG A 101 -7.91 -26.82 -34.65
C ARG A 101 -9.32 -26.30 -34.95
N LEU A 102 -9.55 -25.01 -34.76
CA LEU A 102 -10.78 -24.30 -35.13
C LEU A 102 -10.87 -24.02 -36.65
N ALA A 103 -9.76 -24.13 -37.38
CA ALA A 103 -9.67 -23.88 -38.83
C ALA A 103 -10.05 -25.10 -39.68
N THR A 104 -10.39 -26.25 -39.08
CA THR A 104 -10.97 -27.35 -39.87
C THR A 104 -12.31 -26.90 -40.49
N PRO A 105 -12.53 -27.20 -41.79
CA PRO A 105 -13.40 -26.42 -42.68
C PRO A 105 -14.86 -26.85 -42.53
N ALA A 106 -15.82 -25.94 -42.42
CA ALA A 106 -16.42 -25.27 -43.59
C ALA A 106 -17.00 -23.89 -43.24
N ASP A 107 -16.85 -22.92 -44.16
CA ASP A 107 -17.26 -21.49 -44.10
C ASP A 107 -16.78 -20.69 -42.88
N GLY A 108 -15.76 -19.83 -42.93
CA GLY A 108 -15.04 -19.20 -44.04
C GLY A 108 -14.39 -17.87 -43.60
N SER A 109 -14.67 -17.39 -42.38
CA SER A 109 -13.75 -16.51 -41.65
C SER A 109 -13.60 -16.98 -40.20
N PRO A 110 -12.39 -16.89 -39.59
CA PRO A 110 -12.17 -17.23 -38.18
C PRO A 110 -13.12 -16.47 -37.25
N LYS A 111 -13.42 -15.23 -37.62
CA LYS A 111 -14.39 -14.36 -36.95
C LYS A 111 -15.82 -14.92 -37.04
N GLY A 112 -16.23 -15.46 -38.18
CA GLY A 112 -17.56 -16.03 -38.41
C GLY A 112 -17.84 -17.34 -37.67
N LYS A 113 -16.82 -18.18 -37.45
CA LYS A 113 -16.97 -19.44 -36.68
C LYS A 113 -16.94 -19.23 -35.17
N ALA A 114 -16.07 -18.35 -34.67
CA ALA A 114 -16.11 -17.92 -33.28
C ALA A 114 -17.44 -17.22 -32.97
N LEU A 115 -17.92 -16.35 -33.88
CA LEU A 115 -19.28 -15.82 -33.79
C LEU A 115 -20.32 -16.93 -33.82
N ALA A 116 -20.28 -17.89 -34.75
CA ALA A 116 -21.27 -18.95 -34.88
C ALA A 116 -21.39 -19.82 -33.61
N VAL A 117 -20.25 -20.15 -32.96
CA VAL A 117 -20.21 -20.89 -31.69
C VAL A 117 -20.75 -20.06 -30.53
N LEU A 118 -20.40 -18.77 -30.45
CA LEU A 118 -20.89 -17.87 -29.40
C LEU A 118 -22.37 -17.48 -29.61
N SER A 119 -22.80 -17.32 -30.86
CA SER A 119 -24.16 -16.95 -31.28
C SER A 119 -25.14 -18.13 -31.27
N ALA A 120 -24.65 -19.37 -31.22
CA ALA A 120 -25.48 -20.56 -31.11
C ALA A 120 -26.15 -20.74 -29.73
N ARG A 121 -26.02 -19.76 -28.81
CA ARG A 121 -26.84 -19.66 -27.58
C ARG A 121 -26.77 -20.92 -26.68
N SER A 122 -25.56 -21.35 -26.34
CA SER A 122 -25.24 -21.99 -25.04
C SER A 122 -23.85 -22.60 -25.12
N VAL A 123 -22.80 -21.79 -25.18
CA VAL A 123 -21.49 -22.32 -24.81
C VAL A 123 -21.52 -22.48 -23.30
N LEU A 124 -21.79 -23.70 -22.84
CA LEU A 124 -21.63 -24.06 -21.43
C LEU A 124 -20.18 -23.72 -21.06
N VAL A 125 -20.02 -22.75 -20.16
CA VAL A 125 -18.73 -22.29 -19.59
C VAL A 125 -17.96 -23.44 -18.90
N ALA A 126 -18.62 -24.59 -18.70
CA ALA A 126 -18.20 -25.73 -17.92
C ALA A 126 -16.81 -26.32 -18.26
N ASP A 127 -16.29 -26.12 -19.47
CA ASP A 127 -15.03 -26.76 -19.88
C ASP A 127 -13.77 -25.88 -19.73
N GLY A 128 -13.89 -24.63 -19.27
CA GLY A 128 -12.74 -23.72 -19.10
C GLY A 128 -12.01 -23.35 -20.41
N ARG A 129 -12.56 -23.74 -21.58
CA ARG A 129 -11.99 -23.48 -22.91
C ARG A 129 -12.39 -22.14 -23.52
N LEU A 130 -13.34 -21.44 -22.90
CA LEU A 130 -13.89 -20.20 -23.44
C LEU A 130 -12.87 -19.05 -23.41
N GLY A 131 -12.10 -18.91 -22.33
CA GLY A 131 -11.07 -17.86 -22.21
C GLY A 131 -10.04 -17.85 -23.35
N PRO A 132 -9.37 -18.98 -23.67
CA PRO A 132 -8.43 -19.03 -24.80
C PRO A 132 -9.08 -18.78 -26.16
N ALA A 133 -10.36 -19.13 -26.33
CA ALA A 133 -11.10 -18.82 -27.55
C ALA A 133 -11.39 -17.32 -27.66
N LEU A 134 -11.79 -16.69 -26.54
CA LEU A 134 -11.99 -15.25 -26.45
C LEU A 134 -10.70 -14.46 -26.65
N ASP A 135 -9.54 -14.99 -26.24
CA ASP A 135 -8.21 -14.39 -26.46
C ASP A 135 -7.84 -14.26 -27.95
N ALA A 136 -8.51 -15.01 -28.83
CA ALA A 136 -8.34 -14.93 -30.28
C ALA A 136 -9.34 -13.98 -30.97
N VAL A 137 -10.34 -13.46 -30.25
CA VAL A 137 -11.39 -12.58 -30.78
C VAL A 137 -10.92 -11.11 -30.63
N PRO A 138 -11.28 -10.18 -31.55
CA PRO A 138 -10.95 -8.76 -31.35
C PRO A 138 -11.48 -8.21 -30.01
N PRO A 139 -10.72 -7.37 -29.28
CA PRO A 139 -11.08 -6.93 -27.92
C PRO A 139 -12.48 -6.31 -27.82
N ALA A 140 -12.89 -5.49 -28.79
CA ALA A 140 -14.21 -4.85 -28.79
C ALA A 140 -15.39 -5.84 -28.84
N LEU A 141 -15.23 -6.96 -29.57
CA LEU A 141 -16.25 -8.01 -29.60
C LEU A 141 -16.21 -8.86 -28.33
N CYS A 142 -15.01 -9.19 -27.85
CA CYS A 142 -14.85 -9.91 -26.59
C CYS A 142 -15.45 -9.12 -25.41
N ALA A 143 -15.24 -7.81 -25.36
CA ALA A 143 -15.83 -6.90 -24.39
C ALA A 143 -17.37 -6.98 -24.38
N GLY A 144 -18.00 -7.00 -25.55
CA GLY A 144 -19.45 -7.17 -25.69
C GLY A 144 -19.94 -8.49 -25.09
N TYR A 145 -19.24 -9.61 -25.39
CA TYR A 145 -19.59 -10.91 -24.80
C TYR A 145 -19.41 -10.93 -23.28
N LEU A 146 -18.27 -10.43 -22.78
CA LEU A 146 -17.98 -10.39 -21.34
C LEU A 146 -19.00 -9.53 -20.58
N ALA A 147 -19.51 -8.47 -21.19
CA ALA A 147 -20.52 -7.59 -20.59
C ALA A 147 -21.91 -8.24 -20.49
N GLU A 148 -22.25 -9.18 -21.38
CA GLU A 148 -23.53 -9.91 -21.35
C GLU A 148 -23.48 -11.18 -20.48
N MET A 149 -22.28 -11.64 -20.12
CA MET A 149 -22.08 -12.82 -19.30
C MET A 149 -22.38 -12.56 -17.81
N ASP A 150 -22.66 -13.63 -17.08
CA ASP A 150 -22.60 -13.58 -15.62
C ASP A 150 -21.21 -13.12 -15.15
N THR A 151 -21.16 -12.21 -14.17
CA THR A 151 -19.93 -11.56 -13.70
C THR A 151 -18.86 -12.56 -13.28
N VAL A 152 -19.24 -13.68 -12.64
CA VAL A 152 -18.28 -14.69 -12.19
C VAL A 152 -17.69 -15.43 -13.38
N ALA A 153 -18.52 -15.84 -14.35
CA ALA A 153 -18.07 -16.51 -15.56
C ALA A 153 -17.20 -15.61 -16.45
N ALA A 154 -17.53 -14.32 -16.54
CA ALA A 154 -16.73 -13.33 -17.25
C ALA A 154 -15.34 -13.15 -16.63
N VAL A 155 -15.25 -13.09 -15.30
CA VAL A 155 -13.97 -13.03 -14.57
C VAL A 155 -13.13 -14.29 -14.80
N GLU A 156 -13.74 -15.49 -14.80
CA GLU A 156 -13.02 -16.73 -15.13
C GLU A 156 -12.45 -16.70 -16.55
N CYS A 157 -13.19 -16.13 -17.50
CA CYS A 157 -12.71 -15.94 -18.86
C CYS A 157 -11.53 -14.96 -18.93
N LEU A 158 -11.64 -13.79 -18.27
CA LEU A 158 -10.54 -12.83 -18.16
C LEU A 158 -9.27 -13.46 -17.61
N HIS A 159 -9.39 -14.29 -16.56
CA HIS A 159 -8.25 -15.00 -15.96
C HIS A 159 -7.58 -16.00 -16.91
N ALA A 160 -8.36 -16.58 -17.83
CA ALA A 160 -7.87 -17.55 -18.81
C ALA A 160 -7.31 -16.89 -20.08
N MET A 161 -7.55 -15.59 -20.30
CA MET A 161 -6.98 -14.80 -21.40
C MET A 161 -5.54 -14.36 -21.11
N SER A 162 -4.87 -13.84 -22.14
CA SER A 162 -3.63 -13.10 -21.96
C SER A 162 -3.91 -11.77 -21.24
N THR A 163 -3.01 -11.36 -20.34
CA THR A 163 -3.19 -10.18 -19.49
C THR A 163 -3.38 -8.90 -20.31
N SER A 164 -2.64 -8.76 -21.41
CA SER A 164 -2.76 -7.61 -22.32
C SER A 164 -4.11 -7.60 -23.05
N HIS A 165 -4.60 -8.75 -23.49
CA HIS A 165 -5.86 -8.82 -24.20
C HIS A 165 -7.05 -8.61 -23.26
N ALA A 166 -7.00 -9.18 -22.05
CA ALA A 166 -7.96 -8.90 -20.98
C ALA A 166 -8.05 -7.40 -20.64
N ALA A 167 -6.90 -6.74 -20.49
CA ALA A 167 -6.85 -5.29 -20.27
C ALA A 167 -7.51 -4.49 -21.41
N LEU A 168 -7.22 -4.84 -22.68
CA LEU A 168 -7.87 -4.22 -23.83
C LEU A 168 -9.39 -4.48 -23.87
N CYS A 169 -9.85 -5.67 -23.48
CA CYS A 169 -11.27 -5.94 -23.38
C CYS A 169 -11.94 -5.05 -22.32
N LEU A 170 -11.33 -4.92 -21.15
CA LEU A 170 -11.82 -4.01 -20.10
C LEU A 170 -11.85 -2.54 -20.55
N GLU A 171 -10.93 -2.12 -21.43
CA GLU A 171 -10.95 -0.76 -22.01
C GLU A 171 -12.15 -0.51 -22.94
N GLU A 172 -12.48 -1.51 -23.77
CA GLU A 172 -13.55 -1.43 -24.76
C GLU A 172 -14.94 -1.56 -24.11
N MET A 173 -15.02 -2.10 -22.89
CA MET A 173 -16.27 -2.23 -22.13
C MET A 173 -16.84 -0.86 -21.68
N GLU A 174 -18.16 -0.86 -21.45
CA GLU A 174 -18.83 0.21 -20.70
C GLU A 174 -18.26 0.27 -19.27
N THR A 175 -18.09 1.49 -18.75
CA THR A 175 -17.31 1.73 -17.52
C THR A 175 -17.90 0.99 -16.32
N GLY A 176 -19.24 0.97 -16.18
CA GLY A 176 -19.92 0.25 -15.09
C GLY A 176 -19.70 -1.25 -15.18
N ALA A 177 -19.86 -1.85 -16.36
CA ALA A 177 -19.61 -3.27 -16.58
C ALA A 177 -18.15 -3.66 -16.28
N ALA A 178 -17.17 -2.89 -16.74
CA ALA A 178 -15.75 -3.14 -16.44
C ALA A 178 -15.45 -3.02 -14.94
N ALA A 179 -16.06 -2.04 -14.26
CA ALA A 179 -15.89 -1.86 -12.81
C ALA A 179 -16.48 -3.03 -12.02
N ALA A 180 -17.63 -3.55 -12.44
CA ALA A 180 -18.24 -4.74 -11.84
C ALA A 180 -17.35 -5.98 -11.99
N LEU A 181 -16.74 -6.18 -13.16
CA LEU A 181 -15.76 -7.26 -13.35
C LEU A 181 -14.52 -7.08 -12.46
N LEU A 182 -13.90 -5.89 -12.44
CA LEU A 182 -12.74 -5.62 -11.59
C LEU A 182 -13.03 -5.79 -10.10
N GLN A 183 -14.27 -5.50 -9.66
CA GLN A 183 -14.69 -5.71 -8.26
C GLN A 183 -14.74 -7.19 -7.88
N CYS A 184 -15.15 -8.05 -8.81
CA CYS A 184 -15.23 -9.50 -8.62
C CYS A 184 -13.92 -10.24 -8.95
N GLU A 185 -13.02 -9.59 -9.66
CA GLU A 185 -11.73 -10.14 -10.06
C GLU A 185 -10.79 -10.41 -8.86
N ASP A 186 -9.88 -11.38 -9.01
CA ASP A 186 -8.78 -11.53 -8.05
C ASP A 186 -7.93 -10.24 -8.03
N PRO A 187 -7.68 -9.63 -6.85
CA PRO A 187 -6.98 -8.35 -6.78
C PRO A 187 -5.58 -8.35 -7.42
N ALA A 188 -4.89 -9.49 -7.46
CA ALA A 188 -3.58 -9.58 -8.09
C ALA A 188 -3.66 -9.66 -9.62
N MET A 189 -4.80 -10.08 -10.19
CA MET A 189 -5.05 -10.01 -11.64
C MET A 189 -5.46 -8.60 -12.04
N ALA A 190 -6.38 -7.98 -11.30
CA ALA A 190 -6.76 -6.58 -11.51
C ALA A 190 -5.55 -5.64 -11.43
N ALA A 191 -4.62 -5.88 -10.49
CA ALA A 191 -3.36 -5.15 -10.37
C ALA A 191 -2.42 -5.32 -11.57
N GLU A 192 -2.54 -6.41 -12.35
CA GLU A 192 -1.80 -6.62 -13.59
C GLU A 192 -2.51 -6.03 -14.81
N HIS A 193 -3.85 -5.98 -14.80
CA HIS A 193 -4.64 -5.40 -15.89
C HIS A 193 -4.57 -3.87 -15.89
N LEU A 194 -4.79 -3.23 -14.76
CA LEU A 194 -4.89 -1.76 -14.66
C LEU A 194 -3.70 -0.99 -15.26
N PRO A 195 -2.43 -1.38 -15.05
CA PRO A 195 -1.29 -0.66 -15.64
C PRO A 195 -1.15 -0.85 -17.16
N LEU A 196 -1.71 -1.93 -17.70
CA LEU A 196 -1.70 -2.18 -19.14
C LEU A 196 -2.79 -1.39 -19.87
N MET A 197 -3.73 -0.82 -19.13
CA MET A 197 -4.81 -0.05 -19.71
C MET A 197 -4.39 1.38 -20.04
N GLN A 198 -5.07 2.01 -20.98
CA GLN A 198 -5.02 3.45 -21.16
C GLN A 198 -5.34 4.16 -19.84
N ALA A 199 -4.41 4.96 -19.35
CA ALA A 199 -4.49 5.56 -18.02
C ALA A 199 -5.78 6.37 -17.78
N HIS A 200 -6.34 7.01 -18.82
CA HIS A 200 -7.62 7.70 -18.70
C HIS A 200 -8.78 6.73 -18.45
N LYS A 201 -8.85 5.63 -19.20
CA LYS A 201 -9.90 4.62 -19.06
C LYS A 201 -9.79 3.86 -17.75
N ALA A 202 -8.59 3.48 -17.33
CA ALA A 202 -8.34 2.85 -16.03
C ALA A 202 -8.87 3.72 -14.88
N ARG A 203 -8.66 5.05 -14.93
CA ARG A 203 -9.18 5.99 -13.93
C ARG A 203 -10.70 6.07 -13.92
N LEU A 204 -11.34 6.13 -15.10
CA LEU A 204 -12.81 6.13 -15.20
C LEU A 204 -13.42 4.87 -14.58
N ILE A 205 -12.83 3.71 -14.86
CA ILE A 205 -13.31 2.44 -14.31
C ILE A 205 -13.08 2.42 -12.79
N MET A 206 -11.89 2.80 -12.33
CA MET A 206 -11.57 2.84 -10.89
C MET A 206 -12.41 3.85 -10.11
N SER A 207 -12.94 4.91 -10.74
CA SER A 207 -13.87 5.82 -10.07
C SER A 207 -15.24 5.20 -9.79
N GLU A 208 -15.63 4.17 -10.54
CA GLU A 208 -16.88 3.41 -10.35
C GLU A 208 -16.70 2.22 -9.39
N VAL A 209 -15.46 1.73 -9.20
CA VAL A 209 -15.18 0.62 -8.27
C VAL A 209 -15.31 1.11 -6.81
N PRO A 210 -16.08 0.42 -5.95
CA PRO A 210 -16.17 0.76 -4.53
C PRO A 210 -14.78 0.78 -3.86
N PHE A 211 -14.53 1.76 -3.00
CA PHE A 211 -13.20 1.97 -2.37
C PHE A 211 -12.62 0.73 -1.67
N SER A 212 -13.48 -0.07 -1.03
CA SER A 212 -13.07 -1.30 -0.35
C SER A 212 -12.56 -2.38 -1.31
N ALA A 213 -13.07 -2.39 -2.55
CA ALA A 213 -12.59 -3.26 -3.62
C ALA A 213 -11.36 -2.65 -4.31
N ALA A 214 -11.39 -1.35 -4.64
CA ALA A 214 -10.31 -0.63 -5.30
C ALA A 214 -8.98 -0.62 -4.51
N ALA A 215 -9.04 -0.63 -3.18
CA ALA A 215 -7.85 -0.66 -2.33
C ALA A 215 -6.97 -1.89 -2.57
N LYS A 216 -7.58 -3.06 -2.77
CA LYS A 216 -6.86 -4.34 -2.87
C LYS A 216 -5.91 -4.42 -4.08
N PRO A 217 -6.34 -4.12 -5.32
CA PRO A 217 -5.43 -4.11 -6.46
C PRO A 217 -4.36 -3.02 -6.33
N LEU A 218 -4.69 -1.84 -5.79
CA LEU A 218 -3.69 -0.77 -5.57
C LEU A 218 -2.56 -1.22 -4.62
N ILE A 219 -2.88 -2.00 -3.59
CA ILE A 219 -1.87 -2.56 -2.67
C ILE A 219 -0.97 -3.61 -3.35
N MET A 220 -1.51 -4.33 -4.34
CA MET A 220 -0.80 -5.41 -5.04
C MET A 220 -0.03 -4.93 -6.27
N MET A 221 -0.37 -3.74 -6.76
CA MET A 221 0.22 -3.11 -7.94
C MET A 221 1.64 -2.59 -7.63
N PRO A 222 2.55 -2.57 -8.61
CA PRO A 222 3.81 -1.86 -8.45
C PRO A 222 3.57 -0.42 -8.03
N ARG A 223 4.37 0.05 -7.07
CA ARG A 223 4.19 1.37 -6.43
C ARG A 223 4.02 2.50 -7.45
N HIS A 224 4.92 2.59 -8.43
CA HIS A 224 4.90 3.63 -9.46
C HIS A 224 3.61 3.65 -10.31
N ASP A 225 3.01 2.48 -10.58
CA ASP A 225 1.77 2.38 -11.36
C ASP A 225 0.57 2.84 -10.54
N ALA A 226 0.52 2.47 -9.26
CA ALA A 226 -0.54 2.93 -8.34
C ALA A 226 -0.50 4.46 -8.18
N GLU A 227 0.70 5.03 -8.04
CA GLU A 227 0.94 6.48 -7.97
C GLU A 227 0.53 7.19 -9.27
N ALA A 228 0.92 6.66 -10.43
CA ALA A 228 0.54 7.21 -11.73
C ALA A 228 -0.99 7.18 -11.97
N LEU A 229 -1.66 6.15 -11.46
CA LEU A 229 -3.11 6.03 -11.53
C LEU A 229 -3.81 7.03 -10.61
N VAL A 230 -3.42 7.07 -9.33
CA VAL A 230 -4.06 7.88 -8.27
C VAL A 230 -3.79 9.38 -8.41
N SER A 231 -2.59 9.78 -8.85
CA SER A 231 -2.19 11.20 -8.96
C SER A 231 -3.13 12.05 -9.82
N LYS A 232 -3.81 11.43 -10.79
CA LYS A 232 -4.79 12.08 -11.69
C LYS A 232 -6.25 11.76 -11.37
N MET A 233 -6.54 11.07 -10.27
CA MET A 233 -7.92 10.84 -9.81
C MET A 233 -8.55 12.13 -9.26
N PRO A 234 -9.89 12.25 -9.29
CA PRO A 234 -10.60 13.36 -8.66
C PRO A 234 -10.34 13.44 -7.15
N ILE A 235 -10.20 14.66 -6.61
CA ILE A 235 -9.93 14.90 -5.18
C ILE A 235 -10.95 14.19 -4.25
N PRO A 236 -12.28 14.22 -4.51
CA PRO A 236 -13.23 13.52 -3.64
C PRO A 236 -12.98 12.01 -3.58
N TRP A 237 -12.60 11.41 -4.72
CA TRP A 237 -12.28 9.98 -4.79
C TRP A 237 -10.98 9.68 -4.04
N THR A 238 -9.92 10.48 -4.24
CA THR A 238 -8.65 10.29 -3.54
C THR A 238 -8.79 10.51 -2.03
N SER A 239 -9.59 11.49 -1.60
CA SER A 239 -9.90 11.71 -0.17
C SER A 239 -10.59 10.49 0.44
N ALA A 240 -11.63 9.98 -0.22
CA ALA A 240 -12.35 8.80 0.25
C ALA A 240 -11.48 7.54 0.27
N LEU A 241 -10.59 7.35 -0.73
CA LEU A 241 -9.60 6.28 -0.73
C LEU A 241 -8.67 6.39 0.48
N LEU A 242 -8.07 7.57 0.71
CA LEU A 242 -7.12 7.78 1.80
C LEU A 242 -7.77 7.70 3.18
N ALA A 243 -9.04 8.10 3.30
CA ALA A 243 -9.84 7.99 4.51
C ALA A 243 -10.25 6.54 4.83
N ASN A 244 -10.21 5.64 3.85
CA ASN A 244 -10.68 4.27 4.02
C ASN A 244 -9.70 3.43 4.86
N ALA A 245 -10.21 2.83 5.94
CA ALA A 245 -9.43 1.99 6.84
C ALA A 245 -8.88 0.70 6.18
N ALA A 246 -9.48 0.26 5.07
CA ALA A 246 -8.99 -0.90 4.30
C ALA A 246 -7.68 -0.60 3.56
N VAL A 247 -7.35 0.68 3.32
CA VAL A 247 -6.07 1.08 2.74
C VAL A 247 -5.02 1.11 3.87
N PRO A 248 -3.90 0.39 3.76
CA PRO A 248 -2.81 0.48 4.73
C PRO A 248 -2.29 1.92 4.84
N VAL A 249 -2.00 2.37 6.06
CA VAL A 249 -1.51 3.73 6.32
C VAL A 249 -0.22 4.03 5.56
N SER A 250 0.67 3.04 5.41
CA SER A 250 1.91 3.18 4.63
C SER A 250 1.63 3.48 3.16
N LEU A 251 0.73 2.73 2.53
CA LEU A 251 0.33 2.99 1.15
C LEU A 251 -0.37 4.36 1.02
N ALA A 252 -1.23 4.71 1.98
CA ALA A 252 -1.88 6.03 1.97
C ALA A 252 -0.85 7.17 2.07
N ALA A 253 0.16 7.04 2.92
CA ALA A 253 1.26 8.00 3.02
C ALA A 253 2.05 8.09 1.71
N ASP A 254 2.39 6.96 1.10
CA ASP A 254 3.10 6.91 -0.19
C ASP A 254 2.30 7.59 -1.31
N LEU A 255 1.02 7.23 -1.46
CA LEU A 255 0.12 7.85 -2.45
C LEU A 255 0.01 9.35 -2.20
N PHE A 256 -0.12 9.77 -0.94
CA PHE A 256 -0.23 11.16 -0.57
C PHE A 256 1.00 11.99 -0.93
N PHE A 257 2.20 11.41 -0.88
CA PHE A 257 3.44 12.05 -1.33
C PHE A 257 3.54 12.24 -2.85
N THR A 258 2.80 11.45 -3.62
CA THR A 258 2.81 11.56 -5.09
C THR A 258 1.87 12.61 -5.63
N LEU A 259 1.06 13.20 -4.74
CA LEU A 259 0.17 14.29 -5.09
C LEU A 259 0.93 15.61 -5.05
N GLU A 260 0.52 16.53 -5.91
CA GLU A 260 0.98 17.91 -5.85
C GLU A 260 0.67 18.51 -4.48
N LEU A 261 1.59 19.29 -3.91
CA LEU A 261 1.48 19.86 -2.55
C LEU A 261 0.12 20.54 -2.29
N GLY A 262 -0.40 21.30 -3.26
CA GLY A 262 -1.71 21.95 -3.15
C GLY A 262 -2.87 20.95 -2.96
N ARG A 263 -2.83 19.81 -3.67
CA ARG A 263 -3.81 18.73 -3.51
C ARG A 263 -3.65 18.02 -2.17
N SER A 264 -2.41 17.75 -1.76
CA SER A 264 -2.11 17.15 -0.46
C SER A 264 -2.69 17.98 0.69
N LEU A 265 -2.49 19.30 0.66
CA LEU A 265 -3.03 20.20 1.68
C LEU A 265 -4.56 20.21 1.72
N GLN A 266 -5.22 20.19 0.55
CA GLN A 266 -6.68 20.08 0.48
C GLN A 266 -7.18 18.77 1.07
N LEU A 267 -6.49 17.67 0.80
CA LEU A 267 -6.86 16.35 1.30
C LEU A 267 -6.72 16.24 2.81
N ILE A 268 -5.61 16.71 3.38
CA ILE A 268 -5.37 16.68 4.84
C ILE A 268 -6.51 17.36 5.61
N ALA A 269 -7.00 18.50 5.13
CA ALA A 269 -8.10 19.21 5.77
C ALA A 269 -9.43 18.41 5.82
N THR A 270 -9.57 17.37 4.98
CA THR A 270 -10.78 16.53 4.88
C THR A 270 -10.64 15.17 5.55
N LEU A 271 -9.43 14.76 5.95
CA LEU A 271 -9.21 13.43 6.52
C LEU A 271 -9.77 13.33 7.95
N PRO A 272 -10.37 12.18 8.33
CA PRO A 272 -10.71 11.90 9.71
C PRO A 272 -9.48 11.95 10.62
N MET A 273 -9.61 12.49 11.83
CA MET A 273 -8.47 12.74 12.74
C MET A 273 -7.60 11.49 13.00
N PRO A 274 -8.15 10.31 13.35
CA PRO A 274 -7.31 9.12 13.58
C PRO A 274 -6.52 8.70 12.35
N ARG A 275 -7.08 8.95 11.16
CA ARG A 275 -6.45 8.64 9.89
C ARG A 275 -5.34 9.62 9.55
N LEU A 276 -5.56 10.91 9.80
CA LEU A 276 -4.55 11.96 9.67
C LEU A 276 -3.36 11.69 10.60
N THR A 277 -3.62 11.39 11.88
CA THR A 277 -2.59 11.01 12.86
C THR A 277 -1.77 9.83 12.37
N GLY A 278 -2.44 8.75 11.93
CA GLY A 278 -1.76 7.57 11.39
C GLY A 278 -0.90 7.90 10.18
N LEU A 279 -1.42 8.69 9.24
CA LEU A 279 -0.71 9.09 8.03
C LEU A 279 0.56 9.87 8.37
N LEU A 280 0.47 10.91 9.20
CA LEU A 280 1.63 11.72 9.64
C LEU A 280 2.65 10.89 10.45
N ALA A 281 2.19 9.92 11.23
CA ALA A 281 3.06 9.01 11.97
C ALA A 281 3.84 8.06 11.06
N ALA A 282 3.29 7.69 9.90
CA ALA A 282 3.92 6.78 8.94
C ALA A 282 4.87 7.47 7.94
N MET A 283 4.80 8.79 7.81
CA MET A 283 5.65 9.58 6.91
C MET A 283 7.10 9.71 7.40
N ASP A 284 7.97 10.31 6.59
CA ASP A 284 9.23 10.85 7.11
C ASP A 284 8.96 12.08 8.00
N PRO A 285 9.76 12.32 9.07
CA PRO A 285 9.50 13.39 10.02
C PRO A 285 9.44 14.80 9.41
N ASP A 286 10.33 15.09 8.44
CA ASP A 286 10.44 16.42 7.82
C ASP A 286 9.20 16.79 7.00
N PRO A 287 8.73 15.97 6.03
CA PRO A 287 7.46 16.26 5.36
C PRO A 287 6.25 16.25 6.29
N ALA A 288 6.23 15.35 7.29
CA ALA A 288 5.16 15.33 8.28
C ALA A 288 5.08 16.65 9.05
N ALA A 289 6.23 17.24 9.38
CA ALA A 289 6.31 18.56 10.02
C ALA A 289 5.80 19.66 9.08
N GLY A 290 6.18 19.60 7.81
CA GLY A 290 5.66 20.50 6.77
C GLY A 290 4.13 20.48 6.67
N PHE A 291 3.51 19.31 6.78
CA PHE A 291 2.04 19.17 6.78
C PHE A 291 1.40 19.56 8.12
N LEU A 292 1.98 19.12 9.24
CA LEU A 292 1.53 19.49 10.59
C LEU A 292 1.52 21.01 10.75
N GLY A 293 2.52 21.70 10.21
CA GLY A 293 2.62 23.16 10.26
C GLY A 293 1.58 23.91 9.42
N ARG A 294 0.75 23.21 8.63
CA ARG A 294 -0.35 23.80 7.84
C ARG A 294 -1.72 23.55 8.44
N LEU A 295 -1.79 22.73 9.48
CA LEU A 295 -3.00 22.49 10.24
C LEU A 295 -3.30 23.67 11.18
N ASP A 296 -4.56 23.80 11.57
CA ASP A 296 -4.90 24.71 12.66
C ASP A 296 -4.41 24.17 14.01
N LEU A 297 -4.28 25.06 15.00
CA LEU A 297 -3.71 24.72 16.30
C LEU A 297 -4.48 23.58 17.02
N ARG A 298 -5.80 23.49 16.85
CA ARG A 298 -6.63 22.44 17.47
C ARG A 298 -6.36 21.09 16.82
N GLN A 299 -6.25 21.06 15.49
CA GLN A 299 -5.90 19.86 14.74
C GLN A 299 -4.49 19.38 15.10
N ILE A 300 -3.51 20.30 15.22
CA ILE A 300 -2.15 19.95 15.66
C ILE A 300 -2.18 19.30 17.05
N GLN A 301 -2.86 19.90 18.01
CA GLN A 301 -2.98 19.35 19.36
C GLN A 301 -3.60 17.94 19.35
N ALA A 302 -4.68 17.75 18.58
CA ALA A 302 -5.34 16.44 18.46
C ALA A 302 -4.40 15.38 17.87
N VAL A 303 -3.71 15.69 16.78
CA VAL A 303 -2.72 14.80 16.16
C VAL A 303 -1.61 14.44 17.15
N MET A 304 -1.06 15.43 17.84
CA MET A 304 0.05 15.23 18.77
C MET A 304 -0.37 14.41 20.00
N ALA A 305 -1.60 14.59 20.50
CA ALA A 305 -2.12 13.85 21.63
C ALA A 305 -2.40 12.37 21.31
N GLU A 306 -2.78 12.05 20.07
CA GLU A 306 -3.00 10.67 19.63
C GLU A 306 -1.71 9.95 19.20
N MET A 307 -0.66 10.70 18.88
CA MET A 307 0.60 10.15 18.41
C MET A 307 1.52 9.71 19.56
N ALA A 308 2.28 8.64 19.36
CA ALA A 308 3.29 8.21 20.33
C ALA A 308 4.32 9.35 20.59
N PRO A 309 4.64 9.70 21.84
CA PRO A 309 5.48 10.87 22.17
C PRO A 309 6.82 10.90 21.44
N ALA A 310 7.53 9.77 21.39
CA ALA A 310 8.82 9.67 20.69
C ALA A 310 8.71 9.95 19.17
N ARG A 311 7.57 9.62 18.56
CA ARG A 311 7.32 9.92 17.14
C ARG A 311 6.90 11.37 16.96
N ALA A 312 6.04 11.88 17.84
CA ALA A 312 5.61 13.28 17.85
C ALA A 312 6.83 14.22 17.99
N ALA A 313 7.76 13.92 18.91
CA ALA A 313 8.98 14.68 19.14
C ALA A 313 9.89 14.72 17.90
N LYS A 314 10.03 13.60 17.19
CA LYS A 314 10.78 13.56 15.92
C LYS A 314 10.18 14.50 14.88
N ILE A 315 8.86 14.48 14.66
CA ILE A 315 8.21 15.39 13.72
C ILE A 315 8.36 16.84 14.20
N PHE A 316 8.13 17.07 15.49
CA PHE A 316 8.18 18.38 16.11
C PHE A 316 9.56 19.04 15.99
N ALA A 317 10.65 18.27 16.08
CA ALA A 317 12.01 18.77 15.90
C ALA A 317 12.31 19.31 14.48
N HIS A 318 11.46 19.01 13.49
CA HIS A 318 11.57 19.55 12.13
C HIS A 318 10.65 20.76 11.88
N LEU A 319 9.86 21.19 12.86
CA LEU A 319 9.04 22.40 12.72
C LEU A 319 9.89 23.67 12.83
N PRO A 320 9.50 24.77 12.14
CA PRO A 320 10.07 26.07 12.40
C PRO A 320 9.93 26.45 13.87
N GLU A 321 11.00 26.98 14.47
CA GLU A 321 11.09 27.28 15.91
C GLU A 321 9.88 28.06 16.45
N LYS A 322 9.47 29.13 15.75
CA LYS A 322 8.29 29.92 16.11
C LYS A 322 7.01 29.11 16.17
N GLN A 323 6.84 28.16 15.26
CA GLN A 323 5.66 27.30 15.20
C GLN A 323 5.71 26.22 16.29
N ALA A 324 6.87 25.63 16.51
CA ALA A 324 7.11 24.69 17.60
C ALA A 324 6.80 25.35 18.96
N ALA A 325 7.27 26.57 19.20
CA ALA A 325 6.98 27.35 20.40
C ALA A 325 5.47 27.64 20.55
N GLN A 326 4.78 28.02 19.47
CA GLN A 326 3.32 28.23 19.50
C GLN A 326 2.55 26.95 19.86
N ILE A 327 2.97 25.80 19.35
CA ILE A 327 2.34 24.51 19.66
C ILE A 327 2.58 24.14 21.13
N LEU A 328 3.80 24.34 21.64
CA LEU A 328 4.12 24.11 23.06
C LEU A 328 3.35 25.05 23.98
N ALA A 329 3.22 26.32 23.61
CA ALA A 329 2.43 27.30 24.36
C ALA A 329 0.94 26.92 24.42
N ALA A 330 0.46 26.11 23.49
CA ALA A 330 -0.91 25.63 23.47
C ALA A 330 -1.06 24.25 24.13
N ALA A 331 0.02 23.50 24.33
CA ALA A 331 -0.02 22.19 24.95
C ALA A 331 -0.27 22.28 26.46
N SER A 332 -0.82 21.21 27.05
CA SER A 332 -0.82 21.09 28.52
C SER A 332 0.61 20.95 29.02
N GLY A 333 0.87 21.31 30.30
CA GLY A 333 2.19 21.16 30.90
C GLY A 333 2.73 19.72 30.76
N GLU A 334 1.89 18.72 30.99
CA GLU A 334 2.23 17.29 30.81
C GLU A 334 2.50 16.92 29.35
N GLY A 335 1.67 17.36 28.42
CA GLY A 335 1.85 17.07 26.99
C GLY A 335 3.11 17.72 26.42
N GLY A 336 3.37 18.97 26.79
CA GLY A 336 4.60 19.68 26.45
C GLY A 336 5.84 19.01 27.06
N ALA A 337 5.75 18.59 28.32
CA ALA A 337 6.85 17.89 28.99
C ALA A 337 7.17 16.53 28.35
N ALA A 338 6.15 15.74 28.02
CA ALA A 338 6.33 14.46 27.32
C ALA A 338 6.99 14.64 25.95
N LEU A 339 6.64 15.70 25.22
CA LEU A 339 7.23 16.02 23.92
C LEU A 339 8.70 16.46 24.05
N LEU A 340 8.99 17.34 25.01
CA LEU A 340 10.34 17.86 25.23
C LEU A 340 11.30 16.83 25.84
N ALA A 341 10.79 15.84 26.58
CA ALA A 341 11.60 14.75 27.13
C ALA A 341 12.27 13.88 26.03
N GLU A 342 11.64 13.81 24.86
CA GLU A 342 12.12 13.07 23.69
C GLU A 342 12.86 13.96 22.68
N THR A 343 12.97 15.27 22.96
CA THR A 343 13.61 16.27 22.10
C THR A 343 15.06 16.53 22.56
N PRO A 344 16.03 16.77 21.65
CA PRO A 344 17.39 17.14 22.03
C PRO A 344 17.44 18.35 22.99
N SER A 345 18.30 18.29 24.01
CA SER A 345 18.30 19.26 25.12
C SER A 345 18.58 20.70 24.69
N ASN A 346 19.37 20.91 23.64
CA ASN A 346 19.64 22.23 23.07
C ASN A 346 18.37 22.83 22.44
N THR A 347 17.68 22.07 21.60
CA THR A 347 16.41 22.49 20.98
C THR A 347 15.34 22.73 22.05
N THR A 348 15.28 21.88 23.08
CA THR A 348 14.39 22.09 24.22
C THR A 348 14.66 23.42 24.93
N ALA A 349 15.92 23.77 25.18
CA ALA A 349 16.27 25.04 25.83
C ALA A 349 15.90 26.27 24.99
N GLU A 350 16.14 26.23 23.68
CA GLU A 350 15.75 27.28 22.72
C GLU A 350 14.23 27.48 22.72
N LEU A 351 13.46 26.39 22.58
CA LEU A 351 12.01 26.45 22.57
C LEU A 351 11.43 26.97 23.90
N LEU A 352 11.99 26.54 25.03
CA LEU A 352 11.55 27.04 26.35
C LEU A 352 11.90 28.51 26.56
N ALA A 353 12.94 29.04 25.91
CA ALA A 353 13.27 30.46 25.96
C ALA A 353 12.21 31.33 25.26
N GLU A 354 11.60 30.82 24.20
CA GLU A 354 10.53 31.48 23.44
C GLU A 354 9.15 31.41 24.14
N LEU A 355 9.00 30.61 25.20
CA LEU A 355 7.75 30.49 25.95
C LEU A 355 7.60 31.56 27.05
N GLY A 356 6.36 32.00 27.26
CA GLY A 356 6.00 32.81 28.43
C GLY A 356 6.30 32.08 29.74
N ARG A 357 6.71 32.84 30.77
CA ARG A 357 7.18 32.30 32.07
C ARG A 357 6.24 31.26 32.66
N ASP A 358 4.94 31.55 32.70
CA ASP A 358 3.96 30.65 33.32
C ASP A 358 3.87 29.28 32.62
N HIS A 359 3.87 29.27 31.28
CA HIS A 359 3.84 28.02 30.50
C HIS A 359 5.15 27.25 30.61
N ARG A 360 6.28 27.95 30.55
CA ARG A 360 7.59 27.35 30.75
C ARG A 360 7.68 26.67 32.12
N ASP A 361 7.25 27.35 33.18
CA ASP A 361 7.32 26.83 34.54
C ASP A 361 6.39 25.62 34.72
N ALA A 362 5.20 25.64 34.11
CA ALA A 362 4.29 24.49 34.09
C ALA A 362 4.89 23.26 33.40
N ILE A 363 5.55 23.45 32.24
CA ILE A 363 6.22 22.36 31.52
C ILE A 363 7.42 21.83 32.30
N LEU A 364 8.27 22.71 32.86
CA LEU A 364 9.42 22.33 33.68
C LEU A 364 9.01 21.59 34.97
N ALA A 365 7.86 21.91 35.54
CA ALA A 365 7.31 21.20 36.69
C ALA A 365 6.86 19.78 36.35
N ALA A 366 6.38 19.54 35.12
CA ALA A 366 5.93 18.23 34.64
C ALA A 366 7.06 17.38 34.03
N LEU A 367 8.21 17.98 33.72
CA LEU A 367 9.35 17.29 33.12
C LEU A 367 9.97 16.28 34.11
N PRO A 368 10.38 15.07 33.68
CA PRO A 368 11.01 14.15 34.60
C PRO A 368 12.36 14.69 35.10
N PRO A 369 12.79 14.34 36.34
CA PRO A 369 13.88 15.05 37.02
C PRO A 369 15.23 14.98 36.31
N ARG A 370 15.46 13.92 35.52
CA ARG A 370 16.71 13.72 34.78
C ARG A 370 16.81 14.71 33.62
N GLU A 371 15.73 14.83 32.85
CA GLU A 371 15.61 15.70 31.70
C GLU A 371 15.61 17.15 32.16
N ARG A 372 14.97 17.46 33.29
CA ARG A 372 14.94 18.83 33.84
C ARG A 372 16.34 19.34 34.16
N LYS A 373 17.18 18.50 34.78
CA LYS A 373 18.59 18.85 35.08
C LYS A 373 19.40 19.11 33.81
N LEU A 374 19.17 18.34 32.74
CA LEU A 374 19.84 18.55 31.46
C LEU A 374 19.43 19.89 30.85
N VAL A 375 18.13 20.18 30.87
CA VAL A 375 17.56 21.41 30.31
C VAL A 375 17.99 22.65 31.11
N ASP A 376 17.99 22.60 32.45
CA ASP A 376 18.42 23.71 33.31
C ASP A 376 19.87 24.16 33.02
N GLY A 377 20.75 23.23 32.66
CA GLY A 377 22.13 23.53 32.26
C GLY A 377 22.25 24.31 30.94
N HIS A 378 21.23 24.26 30.08
CA HIS A 378 21.21 24.90 28.77
C HIS A 378 20.32 26.16 28.70
N ILE A 379 19.30 26.28 29.58
CA ILE A 379 18.39 27.44 29.60
C ILE A 379 19.12 28.73 30.01
N VAL A 380 19.99 28.67 31.03
CA VAL A 380 20.64 29.89 31.57
C VAL A 380 21.47 30.62 30.50
N PRO A 381 22.32 29.95 29.70
CA PRO A 381 23.00 30.60 28.57
C PRO A 381 22.04 31.21 27.53
N ALA A 382 20.94 30.53 27.20
CA ALA A 382 19.99 30.99 26.18
C ALA A 382 19.28 32.29 26.59
N LEU A 383 18.88 32.41 27.86
CA LEU A 383 18.20 33.60 28.39
C LEU A 383 19.11 34.83 28.53
N ILE A 384 20.41 34.63 28.75
CA ILE A 384 21.37 35.74 28.88
C ILE A 384 21.70 36.36 27.50
N GLY A 385 21.53 35.60 26.42
CA GLY A 385 21.83 36.05 25.05
C GLY A 385 20.72 36.84 24.36
N GLN A 386 19.49 36.86 24.89
CA GLN A 386 18.39 37.59 24.26
C GLN A 386 18.33 39.06 24.73
N PRO A 387 18.41 40.05 23.83
CA PRO A 387 18.22 41.46 24.18
C PRO A 387 16.79 41.64 24.65
N SER A 388 16.60 42.26 25.82
CA SER A 388 15.29 42.54 26.41
C SER A 388 14.43 43.38 25.45
N SER A 389 13.60 42.75 24.62
CA SER A 389 12.59 43.44 23.82
C SER A 389 11.41 43.78 24.73
N ALA A 390 11.38 45.03 25.16
CA ALA A 390 10.27 45.67 25.87
C ALA A 390 9.11 46.00 24.92
#